data_AF-A0A2V8ABP6-F1
#
_entry.id   AF-A0A2V8ABP6-F1
#
_cell.length_a   1.000
_cell.length_b   1.000
_cell.length_c   1.000
_cell.angle_alpha   90.00
_cell.angle_beta   90.00
_cell.angle_gamma   90.00
#
_symmetry.space_group_name_H-M   'P 1'
#
loop_
_entity.id
_entity.type
_entity.pdbx_description
1 polymer ?
#
loop_
_entity_poly.entity_id
_entity_poly.type
_entity_poly.pdbx_seq_one_letter_code
_entity_poly.pdbx_strand_id
1 'polypeptide(L)'
;MPILFLAAYACSGLASLIYEVAWTRLLTLYMGHGLAAASTVVAAFMGGLAAGSFLGGRVAPRLAPARTLYTYIALELTVAAIAIVVPYELAALTPLLVWSYRNGAAGFLFSSIRLVSCLTLMFVPALALGATFPIAVRWFVRSGETGRGGGALYAANTVGAAAGALAAGFVLIPAIGVRATTFVGIAAAGVACAAALVIVRRGDRVERPLQGRRRGPERPGPPPERPAPQHARSPSWLPAAALGISGFAALMYEIAWTRALA
;
A
#
# COMPACT_ATOMS: atom_id res chain seq x y z
N MET A 1 -19.03 4.31 11.71
CA MET A 1 -18.13 3.20 11.31
C MET A 1 -17.50 3.42 9.95
N PRO A 2 -18.24 3.65 8.84
CA PRO A 2 -17.63 3.77 7.52
C PRO A 2 -16.72 5.00 7.39
N ILE A 3 -17.13 6.17 7.91
CA ILE A 3 -16.33 7.39 7.87
C ILE A 3 -14.99 7.23 8.60
N LEU A 4 -14.99 6.59 9.77
CA LEU A 4 -13.77 6.35 10.55
C LEU A 4 -12.79 5.44 9.78
N PHE A 5 -13.31 4.42 9.09
CA PHE A 5 -12.46 3.55 8.27
C PHE A 5 -11.95 4.25 7.02
N LEU A 6 -12.77 5.08 6.35
CA LEU A 6 -12.32 5.90 5.22
C LEU A 6 -11.21 6.88 5.64
N ALA A 7 -11.36 7.52 6.80
CA ALA A 7 -10.31 8.39 7.36
C ALA A 7 -9.04 7.60 7.70
N ALA A 8 -9.16 6.43 8.31
CA ALA A 8 -8.02 5.54 8.57
C ALA A 8 -7.31 5.13 7.26
N TYR A 9 -8.09 4.81 6.23
CA TYR A 9 -7.57 4.41 4.93
C TYR A 9 -6.91 5.59 4.16
N ALA A 10 -7.38 6.81 4.37
CA ALA A 10 -6.71 8.02 3.91
C ALA A 10 -5.37 8.25 4.65
N CYS A 11 -5.31 8.03 5.97
CA CYS A 11 -4.04 8.08 6.72
C CYS A 11 -3.03 7.03 6.24
N SER A 12 -3.50 5.83 5.89
CA SER A 12 -2.68 4.79 5.27
C SER A 12 -2.17 5.19 3.88
N GLY A 13 -3.02 5.79 3.04
CA GLY A 13 -2.60 6.35 1.74
C GLY A 13 -1.55 7.45 1.90
N LEU A 14 -1.75 8.35 2.87
CA LEU A 14 -0.79 9.38 3.24
C LEU A 14 0.55 8.78 3.67
N ALA A 15 0.54 7.78 4.55
CA ALA A 15 1.77 7.10 5.00
C ALA A 15 2.50 6.44 3.82
N SER A 16 1.78 5.73 2.96
CA SER A 16 2.32 5.06 1.77
C SER A 16 3.16 6.00 0.89
N LEU A 17 2.62 7.18 0.57
CA LEU A 17 3.31 8.13 -0.31
C LEU A 17 4.37 8.94 0.42
N ILE A 18 4.24 9.16 1.73
CA ILE A 18 5.35 9.68 2.54
C ILE A 18 6.54 8.71 2.46
N TYR A 19 6.29 7.40 2.61
CA TYR A 19 7.35 6.39 2.53
C TYR A 19 7.99 6.35 1.15
N GLU A 20 7.18 6.31 0.08
CA GLU A 20 7.69 6.28 -1.29
C GLU A 20 8.59 7.47 -1.60
N VAL A 21 8.17 8.69 -1.26
CA VAL A 21 8.96 9.91 -1.50
C VAL A 21 10.22 9.93 -0.63
N ALA A 22 10.10 9.61 0.66
CA ALA A 22 11.23 9.60 1.59
C ALA A 22 12.28 8.55 1.20
N TRP A 23 11.85 7.34 0.84
CA TRP A 23 12.73 6.25 0.42
C TRP A 23 13.33 6.50 -0.95
N THR A 24 12.58 7.07 -1.90
CA THR A 24 13.15 7.52 -3.19
C THR A 24 14.29 8.50 -2.95
N ARG A 25 14.07 9.51 -2.09
CA ARG A 25 15.13 10.48 -1.76
C ARG A 25 16.34 9.82 -1.10
N LEU A 26 16.11 8.91 -0.16
CA LEU A 26 17.17 8.18 0.54
C LEU A 26 17.99 7.31 -0.43
N LEU A 27 17.33 6.60 -1.35
CA LEU A 27 17.96 5.71 -2.31
C LEU A 27 18.66 6.49 -3.43
N THR A 28 18.14 7.64 -3.85
CA THR A 28 18.85 8.55 -4.76
C THR A 28 20.17 9.05 -4.14
N LEU A 29 20.15 9.42 -2.86
CA LEU A 29 21.37 9.80 -2.13
C LEU A 29 22.36 8.63 -2.05
N TYR A 30 21.87 7.40 -1.88
CA TYR A 30 22.70 6.20 -1.79
C TYR A 30 23.25 5.73 -3.13
N MET A 31 22.47 5.86 -4.19
CA MET A 31 22.81 5.43 -5.54
C MET A 31 23.70 6.43 -6.29
N GLY A 32 23.70 7.72 -5.94
CA GLY A 32 24.51 8.75 -6.61
C GLY A 32 24.12 9.07 -8.06
N HIS A 33 23.29 8.24 -8.71
CA HIS A 33 22.70 8.47 -10.03
C HIS A 33 21.18 8.49 -9.93
N GLY A 34 20.62 9.70 -9.93
CA GLY A 34 19.21 9.95 -9.61
C GLY A 34 18.22 9.21 -10.51
N LEU A 35 18.48 9.14 -11.82
CA LEU A 35 17.55 8.51 -12.77
C LEU A 35 17.45 6.99 -12.56
N ALA A 36 18.59 6.30 -12.47
CA ALA A 36 18.59 4.85 -12.27
C ALA A 36 17.97 4.48 -10.91
N ALA A 37 18.20 5.30 -9.88
CA ALA A 37 17.62 5.12 -8.56
C ALA A 37 16.11 5.30 -8.56
N ALA A 38 15.62 6.45 -9.03
CA ALA A 38 14.19 6.76 -9.05
C ALA A 38 13.40 5.72 -9.86
N SER A 39 13.87 5.38 -11.07
CA SER A 39 13.21 4.36 -11.88
C SER A 39 13.19 2.98 -11.23
N THR A 40 14.27 2.59 -10.53
CA THR A 40 14.33 1.30 -9.82
C THR A 40 13.34 1.29 -8.65
N VAL A 41 13.27 2.38 -7.88
CA VAL A 41 12.39 2.49 -6.72
C VAL A 41 10.94 2.44 -7.16
N VAL A 42 10.55 3.27 -8.13
CA VAL A 42 9.20 3.29 -8.68
C VAL A 42 8.84 1.92 -9.26
N ALA A 43 9.75 1.28 -10.00
CA ALA A 43 9.51 -0.06 -10.54
C ALA A 43 9.31 -1.12 -9.43
N ALA A 44 10.15 -1.11 -8.39
CA ALA A 44 10.02 -2.01 -7.25
C ALA A 44 8.74 -1.77 -6.47
N PHE A 45 8.39 -0.50 -6.26
CA PHE A 45 7.21 -0.09 -5.51
C PHE A 45 5.94 -0.48 -6.26
N MET A 46 5.84 -0.16 -7.54
CA MET A 46 4.69 -0.53 -8.37
C MET A 46 4.59 -2.03 -8.60
N GLY A 47 5.71 -2.71 -8.84
CA GLY A 47 5.76 -4.17 -8.94
C GLY A 47 5.31 -4.85 -7.65
N GLY A 48 5.74 -4.33 -6.50
CA GLY A 48 5.30 -4.75 -5.17
C GLY A 48 3.81 -4.51 -4.97
N LEU A 49 3.31 -3.30 -5.24
CA LEU A 49 1.89 -2.95 -5.14
C LEU A 49 1.01 -3.87 -5.99
N ALA A 50 1.42 -4.15 -7.23
CA ALA A 50 0.72 -5.05 -8.14
C ALA A 50 0.70 -6.49 -7.61
N ALA A 51 1.86 -7.03 -7.21
CA ALA A 51 1.96 -8.37 -6.64
C ALA A 51 1.17 -8.50 -5.33
N GLY A 52 1.26 -7.50 -4.47
CA GLY A 52 0.52 -7.38 -3.21
C GLY A 52 -0.98 -7.34 -3.41
N SER A 53 -1.46 -6.51 -4.35
CA SER A 53 -2.89 -6.41 -4.69
C SER A 53 -3.43 -7.72 -5.25
N PHE A 54 -2.64 -8.41 -6.06
CA PHE A 54 -3.00 -9.71 -6.63
C PHE A 54 -3.06 -10.82 -5.57
N LEU A 55 -2.04 -10.93 -4.71
CA LEU A 55 -2.01 -11.89 -3.61
C LEU A 55 -3.10 -11.57 -2.59
N GLY A 56 -3.25 -10.31 -2.20
CA GLY A 56 -4.30 -9.81 -1.32
C GLY A 56 -5.69 -10.10 -1.87
N GLY A 57 -5.91 -9.93 -3.17
CA GLY A 57 -7.18 -10.26 -3.84
C GLY A 57 -7.52 -11.75 -3.82
N ARG A 58 -6.52 -12.65 -3.74
CA ARG A 58 -6.74 -14.09 -3.57
C ARG A 58 -6.93 -14.52 -2.13
N VAL A 59 -6.27 -13.84 -1.20
CA VAL A 59 -6.34 -14.15 0.24
C VAL A 59 -7.60 -13.55 0.86
N ALA A 60 -7.96 -12.30 0.53
CA ALA A 60 -9.06 -11.57 1.14
C ALA A 60 -10.41 -12.31 1.08
N PRO A 61 -10.80 -12.99 -0.02
CA PRO A 61 -12.03 -13.75 -0.08
C PRO A 61 -12.11 -14.92 0.92
N ARG A 62 -10.97 -15.45 1.32
CA ARG A 62 -10.83 -16.59 2.26
C ARG A 62 -10.81 -16.14 3.72
N LEU A 63 -10.64 -14.85 3.98
CA LEU A 63 -10.58 -14.31 5.33
C LEU A 63 -11.97 -14.17 5.93
N ALA A 64 -12.09 -14.63 7.17
CA ALA A 64 -13.25 -14.33 7.99
C ALA A 64 -13.33 -12.82 8.27
N PRO A 65 -14.55 -12.25 8.30
CA PRO A 65 -14.88 -10.92 8.83
C PRO A 65 -13.92 -10.25 9.83
N ALA A 66 -13.74 -10.87 11.01
CA ALA A 66 -12.92 -10.34 12.08
C ALA A 66 -11.43 -10.38 11.72
N ARG A 67 -11.01 -11.45 11.01
CA ARG A 67 -9.62 -11.64 10.58
C ARG A 67 -9.19 -10.61 9.54
N THR A 68 -10.10 -10.11 8.70
CA THR A 68 -9.77 -9.11 7.66
C THR A 68 -9.15 -7.83 8.24
N LEU A 69 -9.73 -7.29 9.31
CA LEU A 69 -9.18 -6.10 10.00
C LEU A 69 -7.85 -6.40 10.69
N TYR A 70 -7.70 -7.57 11.32
CA TYR A 70 -6.42 -7.97 11.91
C TYR A 70 -5.32 -8.13 10.87
N THR A 71 -5.63 -8.69 9.69
CA THR A 71 -4.68 -8.78 8.58
C THR A 71 -4.32 -7.39 8.06
N TYR A 72 -5.28 -6.47 7.94
CA TYR A 72 -5.00 -5.07 7.58
C TYR A 72 -4.02 -4.42 8.57
N ILE A 73 -4.29 -4.53 9.88
CA ILE A 73 -3.39 -4.02 10.93
C ILE A 73 -2.01 -4.68 10.85
N ALA A 74 -1.93 -5.99 10.63
CA ALA A 74 -0.66 -6.69 10.53
C ALA A 74 0.18 -6.20 9.34
N LEU A 75 -0.44 -5.90 8.19
CA LEU A 75 0.24 -5.34 7.03
C LEU A 75 0.79 -3.94 7.31
N GLU A 76 -0.03 -3.06 7.87
CA GLU A 76 0.40 -1.70 8.26
C GLU A 76 1.57 -1.73 9.27
N LEU A 77 1.50 -2.62 10.27
CA LEU A 77 2.60 -2.81 11.23
C LEU A 77 3.86 -3.38 10.57
N THR A 78 3.70 -4.29 9.60
CA THR A 78 4.84 -4.83 8.83
C THR A 78 5.54 -3.71 8.08
N VAL A 79 4.78 -2.83 7.41
CA VAL A 79 5.32 -1.68 6.69
C VAL A 79 6.00 -0.71 7.66
N ALA A 80 5.37 -0.39 8.79
CA ALA A 80 5.96 0.49 9.80
C ALA A 80 7.27 -0.09 10.38
N ALA A 81 7.33 -1.40 10.64
CA ALA A 81 8.54 -2.07 11.09
C ALA A 81 9.66 -1.98 10.04
N ILE A 82 9.34 -2.24 8.78
CA ILE A 82 10.29 -2.10 7.67
C ILE A 82 10.77 -0.63 7.56
N ALA A 83 9.87 0.34 7.69
CA ALA A 83 10.19 1.76 7.61
C ALA A 83 11.21 2.20 8.68
N ILE A 84 11.15 1.60 9.88
CA ILE A 84 12.14 1.81 10.94
C ILE A 84 13.50 1.22 10.56
N VAL A 85 13.51 0.05 9.94
CA VAL A 85 14.72 -0.72 9.61
C VAL A 85 15.48 -0.14 8.40
N VAL A 86 14.78 0.38 7.39
CA VAL A 86 15.36 0.86 6.11
C VAL A 86 16.55 1.83 6.29
N PRO A 87 16.51 2.85 7.17
CA PRO A 87 17.66 3.73 7.38
C PRO A 87 18.90 3.02 7.95
N TYR A 88 18.71 1.98 8.77
CA TYR A 88 19.82 1.22 9.38
C TYR A 88 20.42 0.21 8.40
N GLU A 89 19.58 -0.43 7.59
CA GLU A 89 20.03 -1.34 6.51
C GLU A 89 20.98 -0.62 5.53
N LEU A 90 20.66 0.62 5.14
CA LEU A 90 21.56 1.40 4.28
C LEU A 90 22.93 1.65 4.93
N ALA A 91 22.97 1.91 6.25
CA ALA A 91 24.22 2.05 6.97
C ALA A 91 25.00 0.73 7.02
N ALA A 92 24.31 -0.39 7.19
CA ALA A 92 24.92 -1.73 7.21
C ALA A 92 25.41 -2.20 5.83
N LEU A 93 24.78 -1.76 4.73
CA LEU A 93 25.19 -2.08 3.36
C LEU A 93 26.39 -1.26 2.90
N THR A 94 26.63 -0.10 3.50
CA THR A 94 27.75 0.81 3.18
C THR A 94 29.13 0.10 3.15
N PRO A 95 29.55 -0.66 4.18
CA PRO A 95 30.85 -1.36 4.16
C PRO A 95 30.97 -2.41 3.04
N LEU A 96 29.89 -3.12 2.71
CA LEU A 96 29.87 -4.09 1.61
C LEU A 96 30.07 -3.40 0.25
N LEU A 97 29.41 -2.24 0.07
CA LEU A 97 29.59 -1.42 -1.13
C LEU A 97 31.02 -0.88 -1.24
N VAL A 98 31.58 -0.33 -0.16
CA VAL A 98 32.97 0.15 -0.12
C VAL A 98 33.95 -0.97 -0.45
N TRP A 99 33.74 -2.17 0.08
CA TRP A 99 34.54 -3.35 -0.24
C TRP A 99 34.47 -3.70 -1.74
N SER A 100 33.28 -3.79 -2.31
CA SER A 100 33.12 -4.10 -3.74
C SER A 100 33.69 -3.01 -4.66
N TYR A 101 33.62 -1.74 -4.25
CA TYR A 101 34.23 -0.64 -4.99
C TYR A 101 35.76 -0.72 -4.95
N ARG A 102 36.35 -1.01 -3.78
CA ARG A 102 37.80 -1.13 -3.59
C ARG A 102 38.44 -2.31 -4.33
N ASN A 103 37.73 -3.43 -4.49
CA ASN A 103 38.26 -4.61 -5.19
C ASN A 103 38.20 -4.50 -6.72
N GLY A 104 38.02 -3.30 -7.29
CA GLY A 104 37.89 -3.11 -8.73
C GLY A 104 36.57 -3.63 -9.31
N ALA A 105 35.65 -4.12 -8.48
CA ALA A 105 34.33 -4.57 -8.89
C ALA A 105 33.31 -3.41 -9.03
N ALA A 106 33.81 -2.18 -9.12
CA ALA A 106 33.07 -0.93 -9.32
C ALA A 106 32.20 -0.90 -10.60
N GLY A 107 32.32 -1.91 -11.47
CA GLY A 107 31.45 -2.10 -12.63
C GLY A 107 30.15 -2.86 -12.31
N PHE A 108 29.97 -4.02 -12.94
CA PHE A 108 28.71 -4.76 -12.94
C PHE A 108 28.28 -5.27 -11.55
N LEU A 109 29.22 -5.77 -10.74
CA LEU A 109 28.91 -6.38 -9.44
C LEU A 109 28.43 -5.34 -8.42
N PHE A 110 29.12 -4.19 -8.32
CA PHE A 110 28.70 -3.07 -7.49
C PHE A 110 27.29 -2.58 -7.87
N SER A 111 27.04 -2.40 -9.17
CA SER A 111 25.73 -1.99 -9.68
C SER A 111 24.64 -3.02 -9.40
N SER A 112 24.95 -4.31 -9.52
CA SER A 112 24.01 -5.41 -9.28
C SER A 112 23.63 -5.55 -7.81
N ILE A 113 24.61 -5.50 -6.90
CA ILE A 113 24.37 -5.52 -5.46
C ILE A 113 23.43 -4.36 -5.09
N ARG A 114 23.73 -3.16 -5.58
CA ARG A 114 22.93 -1.98 -5.27
C ARG A 114 21.51 -2.06 -5.83
N LEU A 115 21.35 -2.56 -7.05
CA LEU A 115 20.06 -2.79 -7.69
C LEU A 115 19.23 -3.80 -6.89
N VAL A 116 19.80 -4.97 -6.60
CA VAL A 116 19.10 -6.04 -5.85
C VAL A 116 18.73 -5.57 -4.45
N SER A 117 19.62 -4.90 -3.72
CA SER A 117 19.31 -4.35 -2.40
C SER A 117 18.17 -3.33 -2.47
N CYS A 118 18.16 -2.42 -3.45
CA CYS A 118 17.05 -1.46 -3.62
C CYS A 118 15.73 -2.19 -3.92
N LEU A 119 15.74 -3.13 -4.86
CA LEU A 119 14.57 -3.91 -5.23
C LEU A 119 14.03 -4.65 -4.01
N THR A 120 14.86 -5.38 -3.27
CA THR A 120 14.43 -6.14 -2.10
C THR A 120 13.89 -5.24 -0.98
N LEU A 121 14.59 -4.15 -0.67
CA LEU A 121 14.18 -3.21 0.39
C LEU A 121 12.84 -2.54 0.09
N MET A 122 12.56 -2.22 -1.18
CA MET A 122 11.33 -1.53 -1.58
C MET A 122 10.19 -2.49 -1.90
N PHE A 123 10.48 -3.67 -2.45
CA PHE A 123 9.48 -4.61 -2.90
C PHE A 123 8.65 -5.19 -1.76
N VAL A 124 9.29 -5.55 -0.64
CA VAL A 124 8.58 -6.13 0.52
C VAL A 124 7.55 -5.17 1.15
N PRO A 125 7.90 -3.92 1.51
CA PRO A 125 6.91 -2.99 2.05
C PRO A 125 5.85 -2.64 1.00
N ALA A 126 6.22 -2.48 -0.28
CA ALA A 126 5.26 -2.21 -1.34
C ALA A 126 4.28 -3.37 -1.57
N LEU A 127 4.73 -4.61 -1.44
CA LEU A 127 3.88 -5.80 -1.48
C LEU A 127 2.86 -5.78 -0.34
N ALA A 128 3.30 -5.43 0.87
CA ALA A 128 2.40 -5.30 2.02
C ALA A 128 1.38 -4.18 1.80
N LEU A 129 1.82 -3.01 1.32
CA LEU A 129 0.96 -1.88 0.97
C LEU A 129 -0.06 -2.25 -0.12
N GLY A 130 0.34 -2.98 -1.15
CA GLY A 130 -0.56 -3.42 -2.22
C GLY A 130 -1.64 -4.37 -1.71
N ALA A 131 -1.31 -5.24 -0.76
CA ALA A 131 -2.28 -6.16 -0.17
C ALA A 131 -3.34 -5.44 0.70
N THR A 132 -3.08 -4.21 1.16
CA THR A 132 -4.02 -3.47 2.01
C THR A 132 -5.35 -3.17 1.30
N PHE A 133 -5.34 -2.81 0.01
CA PHE A 133 -6.54 -2.41 -0.71
C PHE A 133 -7.57 -3.55 -0.86
N PRO A 134 -7.23 -4.74 -1.39
CA PRO A 134 -8.18 -5.85 -1.46
C PRO A 134 -8.76 -6.26 -0.11
N ILE A 135 -7.94 -6.19 0.95
CA ILE A 135 -8.34 -6.52 2.32
C ILE A 135 -9.29 -5.44 2.87
N ALA A 136 -8.99 -4.16 2.65
CA ALA A 136 -9.85 -3.05 3.04
C ALA A 136 -11.20 -3.11 2.32
N VAL A 137 -11.21 -3.36 1.01
CA VAL A 137 -12.44 -3.55 0.21
C VAL A 137 -13.26 -4.70 0.76
N ARG A 138 -12.63 -5.85 1.03
CA ARG A 138 -13.32 -7.01 1.62
C ARG A 138 -14.02 -6.68 2.94
N TRP A 139 -13.40 -5.85 3.78
CA TRP A 139 -14.02 -5.45 5.05
C TRP A 139 -15.13 -4.40 4.85
N PHE A 140 -14.88 -3.40 4.01
CA PHE A 140 -15.76 -2.24 3.83
C PHE A 140 -17.03 -2.58 3.03
N VAL A 141 -16.93 -3.48 2.05
CA VAL A 141 -18.01 -3.82 1.12
C VAL A 141 -18.95 -4.91 1.68
N ARG A 142 -19.08 -5.02 3.01
CA ARG A 142 -19.94 -6.02 3.66
C ARG A 142 -21.44 -5.71 3.63
N SER A 143 -21.85 -4.61 3.01
CA SER A 143 -23.22 -4.11 3.01
C SER A 143 -23.66 -3.68 1.61
N GLY A 144 -24.07 -4.62 0.76
CA GLY A 144 -24.97 -4.44 -0.41
C GLY A 144 -24.61 -3.47 -1.55
N GLU A 145 -23.74 -2.49 -1.34
CA GLU A 145 -23.39 -1.40 -2.25
C GLU A 145 -21.96 -1.56 -2.78
N THR A 146 -21.74 -2.66 -3.50
CA THR A 146 -20.43 -3.11 -3.99
C THR A 146 -19.67 -2.08 -4.82
N GLY A 147 -20.38 -1.27 -5.62
CA GLY A 147 -19.76 -0.26 -6.50
C GLY A 147 -19.36 1.04 -5.79
N ARG A 148 -20.24 1.58 -4.93
CA ARG A 148 -19.97 2.84 -4.19
C ARG A 148 -18.90 2.65 -3.11
N GLY A 149 -18.89 1.51 -2.43
CA GLY A 149 -17.96 1.25 -1.33
C GLY A 149 -16.49 1.17 -1.78
N GLY A 150 -16.23 0.48 -2.90
CA GLY A 150 -14.88 0.40 -3.47
C GLY A 150 -14.37 1.77 -3.98
N GLY A 151 -15.25 2.53 -4.64
CA GLY A 151 -14.91 3.88 -5.12
C GLY A 151 -14.59 4.86 -3.98
N ALA A 152 -15.34 4.82 -2.88
CA ALA A 152 -15.08 5.67 -1.72
C ALA A 152 -13.74 5.35 -1.05
N LEU A 153 -13.38 4.07 -0.92
CA LEU A 153 -12.07 3.66 -0.41
C LEU A 153 -10.94 4.13 -1.30
N TYR A 154 -11.08 3.93 -2.61
CA TYR A 154 -10.09 4.38 -3.58
C TYR A 154 -9.90 5.90 -3.51
N ALA A 155 -11.00 6.67 -3.50
CA ALA A 155 -10.93 8.13 -3.37
C ALA A 155 -10.25 8.58 -2.07
N ALA A 156 -10.60 7.98 -0.92
CA ALA A 156 -9.99 8.31 0.35
C ALA A 156 -8.47 8.03 0.36
N ASN A 157 -8.06 6.88 -0.18
CA ASN A 157 -6.65 6.53 -0.31
C ASN A 157 -5.90 7.47 -1.25
N THR A 158 -6.46 7.78 -2.42
CA THR A 158 -5.83 8.69 -3.40
C THR A 158 -5.69 10.10 -2.84
N VAL A 159 -6.70 10.63 -2.13
CA VAL A 159 -6.60 11.94 -1.47
C VAL A 159 -5.52 11.94 -0.40
N GLY A 160 -5.49 10.90 0.43
CA GLY A 160 -4.44 10.73 1.44
C GLY A 160 -3.04 10.65 0.81
N ALA A 161 -2.90 9.83 -0.23
CA ALA A 161 -1.68 9.65 -1.01
C ALA A 161 -1.19 10.95 -1.62
N ALA A 162 -2.06 11.71 -2.28
CA ALA A 162 -1.72 13.01 -2.86
C ALA A 162 -1.25 14.00 -1.77
N ALA A 163 -1.97 14.06 -0.65
CA ALA A 163 -1.56 14.89 0.49
C ALA A 163 -0.21 14.45 1.07
N GLY A 164 0.04 13.14 1.19
CA GLY A 164 1.29 12.58 1.66
C GLY A 164 2.47 12.90 0.75
N ALA A 165 2.30 12.75 -0.56
CA ALA A 165 3.32 13.07 -1.56
C ALA A 165 3.69 14.56 -1.54
N LEU A 166 2.67 15.44 -1.52
CA LEU A 166 2.87 16.89 -1.44
C LEU A 166 3.55 17.29 -0.13
N ALA A 167 3.05 16.78 1.00
CA ALA A 167 3.63 17.06 2.31
C ALA A 167 5.07 16.57 2.40
N ALA A 168 5.37 15.35 1.96
CA ALA A 168 6.71 14.79 1.99
C ALA A 168 7.68 15.62 1.14
N GLY A 169 7.35 15.85 -0.14
CA GLY A 169 8.24 16.49 -1.10
C GLY A 169 8.50 17.97 -0.80
N PHE A 170 7.47 18.72 -0.39
CA PHE A 170 7.54 20.18 -0.31
C PHE A 170 7.62 20.74 1.11
N VAL A 171 7.24 19.99 2.14
CA VAL A 171 7.16 20.50 3.51
C VAL A 171 8.04 19.70 4.47
N LEU A 172 7.79 18.40 4.60
CA LEU A 172 8.40 17.56 5.61
C LEU A 172 9.90 17.32 5.32
N ILE A 173 10.26 16.88 4.12
CA ILE A 173 11.68 16.62 3.81
C ILE A 173 12.52 17.91 3.92
N PRO A 174 12.10 19.07 3.36
CA PRO A 174 12.85 20.31 3.53
C PRO A 174 12.93 20.80 4.98
N ALA A 175 11.87 20.65 5.78
CA ALA A 175 11.82 21.22 7.14
C ALA A 175 12.47 20.33 8.21
N ILE A 176 12.25 19.01 8.16
CA ILE A 176 12.64 18.07 9.22
C ILE A 176 13.55 16.93 8.71
N GLY A 177 13.85 16.91 7.41
CA GLY A 177 14.70 15.89 6.79
C GLY A 177 14.00 14.56 6.54
N VAL A 178 14.68 13.67 5.82
CA VAL A 178 14.15 12.38 5.36
C VAL A 178 13.78 11.46 6.54
N ARG A 179 14.65 11.34 7.55
CA ARG A 179 14.44 10.42 8.67
C ARG A 179 13.22 10.78 9.51
N ALA A 180 13.06 12.06 9.86
CA ALA A 180 11.91 12.53 10.61
C ALA A 180 10.61 12.42 9.79
N THR A 181 10.69 12.67 8.47
CA THR A 181 9.58 12.46 7.54
C THR A 181 9.09 11.00 7.55
N THR A 182 10.00 10.01 7.56
CA THR A 182 9.62 8.59 7.71
C THR A 182 8.86 8.33 9.02
N PHE A 183 9.27 8.96 10.13
CA PHE A 183 8.54 8.84 11.41
C PHE A 183 7.15 9.47 11.38
N VAL A 184 6.93 10.54 10.61
CA VAL A 184 5.59 11.08 10.36
C VAL A 184 4.72 10.06 9.63
N GLY A 185 5.26 9.36 8.63
CA GLY A 185 4.58 8.25 7.96
C GLY A 185 4.21 7.12 8.93
N ILE A 186 5.14 6.73 9.81
CA ILE A 186 4.92 5.71 10.85
C ILE A 186 3.79 6.13 11.81
N ALA A 187 3.78 7.40 12.22
CA ALA A 187 2.71 7.93 13.06
C ALA A 187 1.35 7.88 12.34
N ALA A 188 1.29 8.25 11.06
CA ALA A 188 0.06 8.18 10.26
C ALA A 188 -0.46 6.75 10.08
N ALA A 189 0.43 5.79 9.80
CA ALA A 189 0.09 4.36 9.78
C ALA A 189 -0.38 3.86 11.16
N GLY A 190 0.25 4.33 12.25
CA GLY A 190 -0.18 4.07 13.62
C GLY A 190 -1.60 4.56 13.91
N VAL A 191 -1.97 5.75 13.41
CA VAL A 191 -3.34 6.27 13.50
C VAL A 191 -4.33 5.38 12.74
N ALA A 192 -3.97 4.93 11.54
CA ALA A 192 -4.79 4.00 10.76
C ALA A 192 -5.01 2.66 11.50
N CYS A 193 -3.95 2.08 12.06
CA CYS A 193 -4.00 0.89 12.91
C CYS A 193 -4.87 1.07 14.15
N ALA A 194 -4.71 2.18 14.86
CA ALA A 194 -5.49 2.49 16.06
C ALA A 194 -6.98 2.61 15.74
N ALA A 195 -7.32 3.31 14.65
CA ALA A 195 -8.71 3.42 14.18
C ALA A 195 -9.29 2.05 13.80
N ALA A 196 -8.53 1.20 13.09
CA ALA A 196 -8.93 -0.16 12.78
C ALA A 196 -9.17 -1.01 14.05
N LEU A 197 -8.30 -0.91 15.06
CA LEU A 197 -8.48 -1.59 16.35
C LEU A 197 -9.72 -1.12 17.11
N VAL A 198 -10.01 0.18 17.09
CA VAL A 198 -11.24 0.74 17.70
C VAL A 198 -12.48 0.17 17.02
N ILE A 199 -12.45 0.02 15.69
CA ILE A 199 -13.55 -0.59 14.92
C ILE A 199 -13.74 -2.06 15.31
N VAL A 200 -12.66 -2.85 15.39
CA VAL A 200 -12.72 -4.25 15.85
C VAL A 200 -13.36 -4.35 17.24
N ARG A 201 -12.85 -3.58 18.22
CA ARG A 201 -13.34 -3.62 19.61
C ARG A 201 -14.80 -3.21 19.75
N ARG A 202 -15.29 -2.31 18.88
CA ARG A 202 -16.70 -1.90 18.88
C ARG A 202 -17.59 -2.92 18.18
N GLY A 203 -17.11 -3.61 17.15
CA GLY A 203 -17.82 -4.70 16.47
C GLY A 203 -18.08 -5.90 17.38
N ASP A 204 -17.06 -6.36 18.10
CA ASP A 204 -17.17 -7.51 19.02
C ASP A 204 -18.15 -7.26 20.19
N ARG A 205 -18.30 -6.00 20.61
CA ARG A 205 -19.25 -5.60 21.66
C ARG A 205 -20.71 -5.65 21.22
N VAL A 206 -20.98 -5.51 19.92
CA VAL A 206 -22.36 -5.49 19.37
C VAL A 206 -22.84 -6.89 18.99
N GLU A 207 -21.95 -7.84 18.67
CA GLU A 207 -22.32 -9.22 18.34
C GLU A 207 -22.55 -10.12 19.57
N ARG A 208 -21.84 -9.89 20.70
CA ARG A 208 -22.00 -10.70 21.94
C ARG A 208 -23.42 -10.70 22.56
N PRO A 209 -24.24 -9.62 22.50
CA PRO A 209 -25.59 -9.64 23.06
C PRO A 209 -26.63 -10.41 22.23
N LEU A 210 -26.36 -10.73 20.96
CA LEU A 210 -27.37 -11.28 20.04
C LEU A 210 -27.27 -12.80 19.81
N GLN A 211 -26.14 -13.43 20.15
CA GLN A 211 -25.96 -14.88 20.04
C GLN A 211 -26.75 -15.68 21.09
N GLY A 212 -27.18 -15.04 22.20
CA GLY A 212 -28.04 -15.67 23.21
C GLY A 212 -29.52 -15.83 22.82
N ARG A 213 -29.96 -15.27 21.67
CA ARG A 213 -31.41 -15.19 21.31
C ARG A 213 -31.80 -15.77 19.95
N ARG A 214 -30.88 -16.36 19.16
CA ARG A 214 -31.16 -16.78 17.77
C ARG A 214 -31.05 -18.29 17.52
N ARG A 215 -31.83 -19.08 18.27
CA ARG A 215 -32.33 -20.39 17.79
C ARG A 215 -33.85 -20.30 17.65
N GLY A 216 -34.30 -19.58 16.62
CA GLY A 216 -35.67 -19.65 16.12
C GLY A 216 -35.68 -20.45 14.81
N PRO A 217 -36.78 -21.16 14.48
CA PRO A 217 -36.84 -22.06 13.33
C PRO A 217 -36.54 -21.32 12.01
N GLU A 218 -35.74 -21.96 11.17
CA GLU A 218 -35.39 -21.50 9.82
C GLU A 218 -36.66 -21.17 9.03
N ARG A 219 -36.76 -19.93 8.53
CA ARG A 219 -37.79 -19.54 7.58
C ARG A 219 -37.42 -20.10 6.20
N PRO A 220 -38.40 -20.57 5.40
CA PRO A 220 -38.16 -21.02 4.03
C PRO A 220 -37.49 -19.92 3.20
N GLY A 221 -36.47 -20.30 2.43
CA GLY A 221 -35.72 -19.40 1.56
C GLY A 221 -36.60 -18.76 0.47
N PRO A 222 -36.24 -17.56 0.00
CA PRO A 222 -36.97 -16.90 -1.08
C PRO A 222 -36.90 -17.71 -2.38
N PRO A 223 -37.92 -17.61 -3.25
CA PRO A 223 -37.95 -18.30 -4.53
C PRO A 223 -36.78 -17.86 -5.44
N PRO A 224 -36.34 -18.72 -6.37
CA PRO A 224 -35.19 -18.46 -7.22
C PRO A 224 -35.39 -17.19 -8.07
N GLU A 225 -34.46 -16.24 -7.93
CA GLU A 225 -34.42 -15.02 -8.74
C GLU A 225 -34.23 -15.36 -10.23
N ARG A 226 -35.02 -14.71 -11.08
CA ARG A 226 -34.88 -14.80 -12.54
C ARG A 226 -33.48 -14.28 -12.94
N PRO A 227 -32.77 -14.95 -13.87
CA PRO A 227 -31.47 -14.50 -14.31
C PRO A 227 -31.56 -13.09 -14.90
N ALA A 228 -30.79 -12.16 -14.34
CA ALA A 228 -30.67 -10.80 -14.83
C ALA A 228 -30.23 -10.79 -16.31
N PRO A 229 -30.68 -9.80 -17.12
CA PRO A 229 -30.31 -9.71 -18.52
C PRO A 229 -28.78 -9.71 -18.66
N GLN A 230 -28.28 -10.68 -19.43
CA GLN A 230 -26.87 -10.82 -19.76
C GLN A 230 -26.45 -9.61 -20.60
N HIS A 231 -25.96 -8.57 -19.93
CA HIS A 231 -25.26 -7.50 -20.60
C HIS A 231 -24.07 -8.13 -21.31
N ALA A 232 -23.93 -7.87 -22.62
CA ALA A 232 -22.85 -8.35 -23.45
C ALA A 232 -21.53 -8.16 -22.68
N ARG A 233 -20.92 -9.28 -22.25
CA ARG A 233 -19.72 -9.25 -21.43
C ARG A 233 -18.61 -8.66 -22.29
N SER A 234 -18.33 -7.37 -22.11
CA SER A 234 -17.12 -6.78 -22.64
C SER A 234 -15.94 -7.67 -22.22
N PRO A 235 -14.98 -7.95 -23.13
CA PRO A 235 -13.84 -8.78 -22.79
C PRO A 235 -13.18 -8.27 -21.51
N SER A 236 -13.10 -9.11 -20.48
CA SER A 236 -12.61 -8.73 -19.14
C SER A 236 -11.17 -8.22 -19.12
N TRP A 237 -10.42 -8.42 -20.21
CA TRP A 237 -9.07 -7.91 -20.39
C TRP A 237 -9.02 -6.43 -20.82
N LEU A 238 -10.08 -5.89 -21.45
CA LEU A 238 -10.06 -4.51 -21.96
C LEU A 238 -9.95 -3.46 -20.84
N PRO A 239 -10.74 -3.53 -19.74
CA PRO A 239 -10.58 -2.59 -18.63
C PRO A 239 -9.23 -2.75 -17.93
N ALA A 240 -8.74 -3.99 -17.80
CA ALA A 240 -7.44 -4.27 -17.19
C ALA A 240 -6.28 -3.71 -18.03
N ALA A 241 -6.36 -3.84 -19.36
CA ALA A 241 -5.38 -3.28 -20.28
C ALA A 241 -5.41 -1.74 -20.26
N ALA A 242 -6.60 -1.12 -20.29
CA ALA A 242 -6.74 0.33 -20.20
C ALA A 242 -6.16 0.88 -18.88
N LEU A 243 -6.46 0.24 -17.75
CA LEU A 243 -5.89 0.60 -16.44
C LEU A 243 -4.37 0.40 -16.42
N GLY A 244 -3.87 -0.70 -17.00
CA GLY A 244 -2.43 -0.97 -17.10
C GLY A 244 -1.69 0.08 -17.93
N ILE A 245 -2.24 0.46 -19.08
CA ILE A 245 -1.67 1.50 -19.95
C ILE A 245 -1.70 2.87 -19.25
N SER A 246 -2.82 3.22 -18.61
CA SER A 246 -2.93 4.46 -17.84
C SER A 246 -1.92 4.51 -16.70
N GLY A 247 -1.75 3.40 -15.98
CA GLY A 247 -0.74 3.28 -14.92
C GLY A 247 0.67 3.46 -15.48
N PHE A 248 1.01 2.74 -16.55
CA PHE A 248 2.30 2.88 -17.22
C PHE A 248 2.61 4.31 -17.68
N ALA A 249 1.62 4.99 -18.28
CA ALA A 249 1.77 6.38 -18.68
C ALA A 249 1.98 7.32 -17.49
N ALA A 250 1.27 7.11 -16.38
CA ALA A 250 1.45 7.89 -15.15
C ALA A 250 2.88 7.72 -14.60
N LEU A 251 3.43 6.49 -14.61
CA LEU A 251 4.81 6.22 -14.19
C LEU A 251 5.85 6.90 -15.10
N MET A 252 5.61 6.88 -16.41
CA MET A 252 6.46 7.62 -17.35
C MET A 252 6.47 9.11 -17.05
N TYR A 253 5.31 9.69 -16.73
CA TYR A 253 5.23 11.09 -16.33
C TYR A 253 5.94 11.36 -15.01
N GLU A 254 5.79 10.50 -14.01
CA GLU A 254 6.49 10.64 -12.73
C GLU A 254 8.01 10.67 -12.92
N ILE A 255 8.57 9.74 -13.69
CA ILE A 255 10.01 9.71 -13.99
C ILE A 255 10.44 10.93 -14.81
N ALA A 256 9.61 11.38 -15.76
CA ALA A 256 9.90 12.57 -16.56
C ALA A 256 9.92 13.85 -15.71
N TRP A 257 8.94 14.03 -14.82
CA TRP A 257 8.82 15.21 -13.95
C TRP A 257 9.87 15.22 -12.85
N THR A 258 10.14 14.08 -12.21
CA THR A 258 11.22 13.98 -11.21
C THR A 258 12.57 14.34 -11.81
N ARG A 259 12.80 14.03 -13.10
CA ARG A 259 13.99 14.48 -13.82
C ARG A 259 13.96 15.97 -14.16
N ALA A 260 12.83 16.49 -14.65
CA ALA A 260 12.73 17.88 -15.07
C ALA A 260 12.92 18.88 -13.91
N LEU A 261 12.63 18.45 -12.68
CA LEU A 261 12.66 19.28 -11.47
C LEU A 261 13.87 19.03 -10.55
N ALA A 262 14.74 18.07 -10.86
CA ALA A 262 15.95 17.73 -10.09
C ALA A 262 17.19 18.46 -10.60
#